data_AF-A0A1X7UU83-F1
#
_entry.id   AF-A0A1X7UU83-F1
#
_cell.length_a   1.000
_cell.length_b   1.000
_cell.length_c   1.000
_cell.angle_alpha   90.00
_cell.angle_beta   90.00
_cell.angle_gamma   90.00
#
_symmetry.space_group_name_H-M   'P 1'
#
loop_
_entity.id
_entity.type
_entity.pdbx_description
1 polymer ?
#
loop_
_entity_poly.entity_id
_entity_poly.type
_entity_poly.pdbx_seq_one_letter_code
_entity_poly.pdbx_strand_id
1 'polypeptide(L)'
;MSANIRRWLVPATGSLSSINSLPFLPDTSDGDESTSSANSEVIRALAKSKRKKGEYHHYYGPTCLKIAKYASVNGNKAAVRKFFTHFGYEISEATVRNFKSKYLSHLRTTYTDAITSLPHGSSGRPLLIGKDLDDQVAVYIRKLREAGGIVNCKA
;
A
#
# COMPACT_ATOMS: atom_id res chain seq x y z
N MET A 1 -11.03 18.79 -0.19
CA MET A 1 -11.81 17.54 -0.32
C MET A 1 -11.42 16.89 -1.64
N SER A 2 -10.67 15.78 -1.61
CA SER A 2 -10.10 15.15 -2.81
C SER A 2 -11.13 14.24 -3.48
N ALA A 3 -11.55 14.57 -4.70
CA ALA A 3 -12.51 13.79 -5.47
C ALA A 3 -11.83 12.53 -6.04
N ASN A 4 -12.31 11.37 -5.62
CA ASN A 4 -11.74 10.07 -5.95
C ASN A 4 -12.18 9.66 -7.38
N ILE A 5 -11.30 9.90 -8.36
CA ILE A 5 -11.48 9.60 -9.80
C ILE A 5 -11.91 8.15 -10.07
N ARG A 6 -11.65 7.23 -9.13
CA ARG A 6 -12.04 5.81 -9.19
C ARG A 6 -13.54 5.57 -9.34
N ARG A 7 -14.40 6.55 -9.05
CA ARG A 7 -15.86 6.42 -9.17
C ARG A 7 -16.37 6.45 -10.62
N TRP A 8 -15.56 6.92 -11.58
CA TRP A 8 -15.89 7.03 -13.00
C TRP A 8 -15.36 5.88 -13.86
N LEU A 9 -14.61 4.95 -13.25
CA LEU A 9 -14.12 3.76 -13.91
C LEU A 9 -15.12 2.64 -13.63
N VAL A 10 -15.85 2.20 -14.66
CA VAL A 10 -16.55 0.92 -14.62
C VAL A 10 -15.48 -0.14 -14.34
N PRO A 11 -15.59 -0.93 -13.26
CA PRO A 11 -14.66 -2.02 -13.04
C PRO A 11 -14.76 -2.96 -14.24
N ALA A 12 -13.65 -3.29 -14.89
CA ALA A 12 -13.58 -4.37 -15.88
C ALA A 12 -13.80 -5.77 -15.26
N THR A 13 -14.43 -5.82 -14.09
CA THR A 13 -14.81 -7.03 -13.37
C THR A 13 -16.32 -7.05 -13.30
N GLY A 14 -16.97 -7.34 -14.44
CA GLY A 14 -18.18 -8.14 -14.36
C GLY A 14 -17.85 -9.39 -13.55
N SER A 15 -18.66 -9.67 -12.54
CA SER A 15 -18.55 -10.90 -11.76
C SER A 15 -18.42 -12.08 -12.73
N LEU A 16 -17.32 -12.83 -12.63
CA LEU A 16 -17.04 -14.05 -13.40
C LEU A 16 -17.93 -15.21 -12.91
N SER A 17 -19.23 -14.97 -12.80
CA SER A 17 -20.21 -15.93 -12.31
C SER A 17 -20.83 -16.76 -13.44
N SER A 18 -20.48 -16.52 -14.71
CA SER A 18 -21.03 -17.26 -15.84
C SER A 18 -19.98 -17.60 -16.90
N ILE A 19 -19.88 -18.88 -17.24
CA ILE A 19 -18.92 -19.49 -18.18
C ILE A 19 -19.04 -18.87 -19.58
N ASN A 20 -20.23 -18.43 -19.97
CA ASN A 20 -20.54 -17.86 -21.29
C ASN A 20 -20.11 -16.39 -21.44
N SER A 21 -19.43 -15.80 -20.44
CA SER A 21 -19.09 -14.37 -20.43
C SER A 21 -17.60 -14.08 -20.56
N LEU A 22 -16.76 -15.11 -20.72
CA LEU A 22 -15.33 -14.93 -20.92
C LEU A 22 -15.02 -14.79 -22.42
N PRO A 23 -14.63 -13.60 -22.92
CA PRO A 23 -14.55 -13.30 -24.36
C PRO A 23 -13.45 -14.05 -25.13
N PHE A 24 -12.69 -14.91 -24.45
CA PHE A 24 -11.54 -15.63 -25.00
C PHE A 24 -11.68 -17.15 -24.95
N LEU A 25 -12.76 -17.69 -24.38
CA LEU A 25 -13.01 -19.14 -24.42
C LEU A 25 -13.94 -19.49 -25.59
N PRO A 26 -13.67 -20.58 -26.32
CA PRO A 26 -14.56 -21.06 -27.37
C PRO A 26 -15.94 -21.38 -26.78
N ASP A 27 -17.00 -20.97 -27.48
CA ASP A 27 -18.37 -21.30 -27.11
C ASP A 27 -18.60 -22.81 -27.32
N THR A 28 -19.08 -23.50 -26.30
CA THR A 28 -19.23 -24.97 -26.34
C THR A 28 -20.59 -25.40 -26.89
N SER A 29 -21.22 -24.59 -27.74
CA SER A 29 -22.52 -24.93 -28.36
C SER A 29 -22.44 -26.23 -29.17
N ASP A 30 -21.25 -26.54 -29.68
CA ASP A 30 -20.99 -27.67 -30.56
C ASP A 30 -20.33 -28.82 -29.77
N GLY A 31 -20.96 -29.30 -28.70
CA GLY A 31 -20.85 -30.67 -28.16
C GLY A 31 -19.47 -31.26 -27.77
N ASP A 32 -18.35 -30.55 -27.92
CA ASP A 32 -17.02 -31.11 -27.70
C ASP A 32 -16.69 -31.17 -26.19
N GLU A 33 -16.84 -32.37 -25.62
CA GLU A 33 -16.52 -32.65 -24.21
C GLU A 33 -15.06 -32.31 -23.86
N SER A 34 -14.14 -32.45 -24.83
CA SER A 34 -12.72 -32.12 -24.65
C SER A 34 -12.51 -30.63 -24.39
N THR A 35 -13.17 -29.77 -25.17
CA THR A 35 -13.12 -28.31 -25.03
C THR A 35 -13.74 -27.88 -23.70
N SER A 36 -14.86 -28.50 -23.32
CA SER A 36 -15.52 -28.26 -22.03
C SER A 36 -14.62 -28.60 -20.83
N SER A 37 -13.90 -29.73 -20.91
CA SER A 37 -12.95 -30.15 -19.89
C SER A 37 -11.77 -29.17 -19.76
N ALA A 38 -11.16 -28.76 -20.88
CA ALA A 38 -10.08 -27.78 -20.89
C ALA A 38 -10.51 -26.42 -20.30
N ASN A 39 -11.70 -25.94 -20.68
CA ASN A 39 -12.28 -24.69 -20.18
C ASN A 39 -12.48 -24.75 -18.66
N SER A 40 -12.94 -25.89 -18.12
CA SER A 40 -13.14 -26.09 -16.68
C SER A 40 -11.85 -25.98 -15.87
N GLU A 41 -10.73 -26.46 -16.41
CA GLU A 41 -9.42 -26.41 -15.74
C GLU A 41 -8.82 -25.00 -15.78
N VAL A 42 -8.99 -24.27 -16.89
CA VAL A 42 -8.61 -22.85 -16.99
C VAL A 42 -9.39 -22.02 -15.97
N ILE A 43 -10.69 -22.27 -15.83
CA ILE A 43 -11.52 -21.61 -14.82
C ILE A 43 -11.02 -21.95 -13.41
N ARG A 44 -10.74 -23.23 -13.13
CA ARG A 44 -10.19 -23.65 -11.83
C ARG A 44 -8.86 -22.96 -11.54
N ALA A 45 -7.99 -22.82 -12.53
CA ALA A 45 -6.70 -22.15 -12.40
C ALA A 45 -6.86 -20.64 -12.18
N LEU A 46 -7.79 -19.98 -12.86
CA LEU A 46 -8.12 -18.56 -12.66
C LEU A 46 -8.83 -18.31 -11.33
N ALA A 47 -9.63 -19.28 -10.88
CA ALA A 47 -10.33 -19.28 -9.60
C ALA A 47 -9.41 -19.66 -8.42
N LYS A 48 -8.16 -20.09 -8.66
CA LYS A 48 -7.14 -20.16 -7.61
C LYS A 48 -6.97 -18.75 -7.04
N SER A 49 -7.67 -18.55 -5.93
CA SER A 49 -7.90 -17.28 -5.26
C SER A 49 -6.64 -16.45 -5.19
N LYS A 50 -6.64 -15.31 -5.89
CA LYS A 50 -5.72 -14.22 -5.56
C LYS A 50 -5.96 -13.91 -4.09
N ARG A 51 -4.98 -14.20 -3.22
CA ARG A 51 -5.11 -13.93 -1.78
C ARG A 51 -5.58 -12.49 -1.61
N LYS A 52 -6.71 -12.32 -0.91
CA LYS A 52 -7.21 -10.98 -0.57
C LYS A 52 -6.08 -10.25 0.13
N LYS A 53 -5.71 -9.10 -0.41
CA LYS A 53 -4.67 -8.25 0.15
C LYS A 53 -5.12 -7.81 1.55
N GLY A 54 -4.25 -7.98 2.53
CA GLY A 54 -4.52 -7.56 3.91
C GLY A 54 -4.73 -6.05 4.02
N GLU A 55 -5.43 -5.63 5.07
CA GLU A 55 -5.58 -4.22 5.42
C GLU A 55 -4.22 -3.61 5.77
N TYR A 56 -3.97 -2.40 5.29
CA TYR A 56 -2.75 -1.67 5.63
C TYR A 56 -2.97 -0.87 6.92
N HIS A 57 -2.16 -1.16 7.94
CA HIS A 57 -2.17 -0.37 9.17
C HIS A 57 -1.14 0.75 9.12
N HIS A 58 -1.56 1.95 9.52
CA HIS A 58 -0.67 3.09 9.70
C HIS A 58 -0.15 3.16 11.13
N TYR A 59 1.16 3.23 11.28
CA TYR A 59 1.81 3.30 12.60
C TYR A 59 2.45 4.68 12.80
N TYR A 60 2.12 5.32 13.92
CA TYR A 60 2.64 6.64 14.28
C TYR A 60 4.03 6.55 14.93
N GLY A 61 4.86 7.58 14.76
CA GLY A 61 6.28 7.60 15.17
C GLY A 61 6.59 7.20 16.63
N PRO A 62 5.85 7.70 17.65
CA PRO A 62 5.96 7.28 19.04
C PRO A 62 5.59 5.81 19.27
N THR A 63 4.58 5.31 18.56
CA THR A 63 4.15 3.91 18.66
C THR A 63 5.20 2.98 18.06
N CYS A 64 5.71 3.32 16.87
CA CYS A 64 6.83 2.62 16.24
C CYS A 64 8.05 2.56 17.17
N LEU A 65 8.36 3.66 17.87
CA LEU A 65 9.45 3.72 18.85
C LEU A 65 9.23 2.76 20.02
N LYS A 66 8.03 2.74 20.62
CA LYS A 66 7.70 1.80 21.70
C LYS A 66 7.90 0.35 21.26
N ILE A 67 7.46 0.02 20.04
CA ILE A 67 7.63 -1.32 19.47
C ILE A 67 9.12 -1.63 19.27
N ALA A 68 9.88 -0.70 18.68
CA ALA A 68 11.29 -0.87 18.40
C ALA A 68 12.14 -1.06 19.68
N LYS A 69 11.92 -0.22 20.70
CA LYS A 69 12.59 -0.32 22.02
C LYS A 69 12.29 -1.66 22.70
N TYR A 70 11.05 -2.12 22.62
CA TYR A 70 10.70 -3.41 23.20
C TYR A 70 11.33 -4.58 22.43
N ALA A 71 11.34 -4.52 21.10
CA ALA A 71 11.93 -5.54 20.22
C ALA A 71 13.46 -5.59 20.27
N SER A 72 14.13 -4.48 20.62
CA SER A 72 15.58 -4.47 20.81
C SER A 72 15.99 -5.28 22.05
N VAL A 73 15.20 -5.22 23.12
CA VAL A 73 15.47 -5.92 24.38
C VAL A 73 14.95 -7.35 24.39
N ASN A 74 13.70 -7.58 23.96
CA ASN A 74 13.00 -8.86 24.14
C ASN A 74 12.91 -9.72 22.85
N GLY A 75 13.37 -9.17 21.73
CA GLY A 75 13.28 -9.82 20.42
C GLY A 75 11.93 -9.60 19.70
N ASN A 76 11.91 -9.94 18.41
CA ASN A 76 10.81 -9.59 17.51
C ASN A 76 9.51 -10.36 17.83
N LYS A 77 9.60 -11.68 18.05
CA LYS A 77 8.43 -12.52 18.34
C LYS A 77 7.73 -12.12 19.63
N ALA A 78 8.50 -11.77 20.67
CA ALA A 78 7.95 -11.27 21.93
C ALA A 78 7.21 -9.94 21.72
N ALA A 79 7.75 -9.05 20.88
CA ALA A 79 7.11 -7.79 20.54
C ALA A 79 5.79 -7.99 19.80
N VAL A 80 5.75 -8.87 18.78
CA VAL A 80 4.51 -9.18 18.05
C VAL A 80 3.41 -9.63 19.03
N ARG A 81 3.71 -10.56 19.94
CA ARG A 81 2.75 -11.05 20.94
C ARG A 81 2.24 -9.96 21.88
N LYS A 82 3.14 -9.13 22.42
CA LYS A 82 2.76 -8.05 23.35
C LYS A 82 1.89 -6.99 22.70
N PHE A 83 2.24 -6.60 21.47
CA PHE A 83 1.53 -5.54 20.76
C PHE A 83 0.27 -6.04 20.05
N PHE A 84 0.14 -7.34 19.77
CA PHE A 84 -1.13 -7.95 19.35
C PHE A 84 -2.24 -7.66 20.36
N THR A 85 -1.98 -7.89 21.65
CA THR A 85 -2.93 -7.59 22.73
C THR A 85 -3.26 -6.09 22.83
N HIS A 86 -2.31 -5.21 22.51
CA HIS A 86 -2.49 -3.76 22.62
C HIS A 86 -3.31 -3.16 21.46
N PHE A 87 -3.16 -3.67 20.23
CA PHE A 87 -3.82 -3.11 19.05
C PHE A 87 -5.07 -3.86 18.61
N GLY A 88 -5.24 -5.12 19.05
CA GLY A 88 -6.33 -5.98 18.60
C GLY A 88 -6.13 -6.56 17.20
N TYR A 89 -4.96 -6.35 16.58
CA TYR A 89 -4.59 -6.93 15.29
C TYR A 89 -3.12 -7.38 15.28
N GLU A 90 -2.80 -8.33 14.39
CA GLU A 90 -1.46 -8.89 14.27
C GLU A 90 -0.51 -7.97 13.50
N ILE A 91 0.58 -7.59 14.14
CA ILE A 91 1.68 -6.88 13.48
C ILE A 91 2.59 -7.92 12.84
N SER A 92 2.85 -7.78 11.54
CA SER A 92 3.79 -8.68 10.88
C SER A 92 5.19 -8.59 11.51
N GLU A 93 5.88 -9.72 11.63
CA GLU A 93 7.24 -9.73 12.17
C GLU A 93 8.19 -8.86 11.35
N ALA A 94 7.97 -8.79 10.02
CA ALA A 94 8.73 -7.93 9.11
C ALA A 94 8.57 -6.44 9.48
N THR A 95 7.36 -6.02 9.85
CA THR A 95 7.11 -4.64 10.31
C THR A 95 7.89 -4.33 11.59
N VAL A 96 7.86 -5.23 12.57
CA VAL A 96 8.62 -5.08 13.83
C VAL A 96 10.11 -5.01 13.56
N ARG A 97 10.61 -5.89 12.70
CA ARG A 97 12.02 -5.91 12.27
C ARG A 97 12.43 -4.58 11.64
N ASN A 98 11.61 -4.03 10.76
CA ASN A 98 11.86 -2.73 10.13
C ASN A 98 11.92 -1.59 11.15
N PHE A 99 11.02 -1.58 12.15
CA PHE A 99 11.06 -0.57 13.22
C PHE A 99 12.32 -0.68 14.07
N LYS A 100 12.71 -1.90 14.44
CA LYS A 100 13.96 -2.16 15.16
C LYS A 100 15.18 -1.68 14.37
N SER A 101 15.27 -2.03 13.09
CA SER A 101 16.38 -1.59 12.23
C SER A 101 16.47 -0.07 12.13
N LYS A 102 15.35 0.63 11.95
CA LYS A 102 15.31 2.10 11.93
C LYS A 102 15.77 2.71 13.26
N TYR A 103 15.31 2.15 14.38
CA TYR A 103 15.71 2.59 15.71
C TYR A 103 17.23 2.43 15.94
N LEU A 104 17.78 1.26 15.62
CA LEU A 104 19.21 1.00 15.77
C LEU A 104 20.04 1.90 14.83
N SER A 105 19.57 2.14 13.61
CA SER A 105 20.21 3.07 12.68
C SER A 105 20.23 4.49 13.26
N HIS A 106 19.13 4.96 13.82
CA HIS A 106 19.07 6.26 14.47
C HIS A 106 20.00 6.36 15.66
N LEU A 107 20.01 5.36 16.56
CA LEU A 107 20.92 5.34 17.70
C LEU A 107 22.39 5.46 17.28
N ARG A 108 22.78 4.78 16.20
CA ARG A 108 24.15 4.86 15.64
C ARG A 108 24.49 6.27 15.16
N THR A 109 23.52 7.02 14.63
CA THR A 109 23.75 8.37 14.09
C THR A 109 23.73 9.45 15.17
N THR A 110 22.77 9.41 16.09
CA THR A 110 22.56 10.52 17.03
C THR A 110 23.29 10.39 18.37
N TYR A 111 23.84 9.22 18.74
CA TYR A 111 24.53 8.97 20.03
C TYR A 111 23.75 9.48 21.27
N THR A 112 22.43 9.62 21.17
CA THR A 112 21.55 10.09 22.24
C THR A 112 20.37 9.14 22.38
N ASP A 113 20.07 8.72 23.60
CA ASP A 113 18.96 7.82 23.91
C ASP A 113 17.59 8.52 23.97
N ALA A 114 17.58 9.86 23.91
CA ALA A 114 16.40 10.71 24.02
C ALA A 114 15.59 10.82 22.71
N ILE A 115 15.42 9.72 21.97
CA ILE A 115 14.57 9.70 20.78
C ILE A 115 13.10 9.67 21.22
N THR A 116 12.33 10.70 20.90
CA THR A 116 10.89 10.82 21.22
C THR A 116 9.99 10.15 20.19
N SER A 117 10.42 10.09 18.91
CA SER A 117 9.66 9.47 17.83
C SER A 117 10.58 8.98 16.71
N LEU A 118 10.23 7.86 16.08
CA LEU A 118 10.88 7.45 14.82
C LEU A 118 10.35 8.30 13.67
N PRO A 119 11.20 8.94 12.85
CA PRO A 119 10.75 9.69 11.69
C PRO A 119 10.16 8.75 10.64
N HIS A 120 9.10 9.22 9.99
CA HIS A 120 8.57 8.57 8.80
C HIS A 120 9.44 8.98 7.60
N GLY A 121 9.82 8.02 6.75
CA GLY A 121 10.46 8.37 5.48
C GLY A 121 9.43 8.99 4.55
N SER A 122 9.85 9.94 3.71
CA SER A 122 9.01 10.39 2.60
C SER A 122 8.67 9.19 1.72
N SER A 123 7.39 8.85 1.60
CA SER A 123 6.94 7.80 0.70
C SER A 123 6.87 8.33 -0.74
N GLY A 124 7.16 7.47 -1.70
CA GLY A 124 7.06 7.80 -3.13
C GLY A 124 8.40 8.13 -3.78
N ARG A 125 8.32 8.57 -5.04
CA ARG A 125 9.48 9.00 -5.82
C ARG A 125 9.94 10.38 -5.32
N PRO A 126 11.26 10.63 -5.24
CA PRO A 126 11.76 11.96 -4.91
C PRO A 126 11.28 12.99 -5.95
N LEU A 127 11.12 14.23 -5.51
CA LEU A 127 10.79 15.36 -6.39
C LEU A 127 11.93 15.60 -7.37
N LEU A 128 11.62 15.73 -8.66
CA LEU A 128 12.61 15.95 -9.72
C LEU A 128 13.31 17.32 -9.59
N ILE A 129 12.55 18.35 -9.22
CA ILE A 129 13.03 19.73 -9.14
C ILE A 129 13.49 20.13 -7.73
N GLY A 130 13.42 19.21 -6.76
CA GLY A 130 13.72 19.50 -5.35
C GLY A 130 12.59 20.23 -4.62
N LYS A 131 12.69 20.31 -3.29
CA LYS A 131 11.61 20.81 -2.43
C LYS A 131 11.43 22.33 -2.56
N ASP A 132 12.51 23.09 -2.53
CA ASP A 132 12.44 24.56 -2.50
C ASP A 132 11.85 25.13 -3.78
N LEU A 133 12.19 24.54 -4.94
CA LEU A 133 11.63 24.94 -6.23
C LEU A 133 10.18 24.47 -6.39
N ASP A 134 9.84 23.26 -5.91
CA ASP A 134 8.46 22.77 -5.89
C ASP A 134 7.56 23.69 -5.04
N ASP A 135 8.04 24.11 -3.87
CA ASP A 135 7.35 25.06 -2.99
C ASP A 135 7.14 26.43 -3.68
N GLN A 136 8.16 26.93 -4.39
CA GLN A 136 8.05 28.17 -5.17
C GLN A 136 7.04 28.06 -6.32
N VAL A 137 7.08 26.96 -7.07
CA VAL A 137 6.12 26.69 -8.15
C VAL A 137 4.70 26.59 -7.58
N ALA A 138 4.51 25.94 -6.43
CA ALA A 138 3.23 25.86 -5.76
C ALA A 138 2.69 27.24 -5.34
N VAL A 139 3.54 28.11 -4.80
CA VAL A 139 3.18 29.50 -4.45
C VAL A 139 2.82 30.29 -5.71
N TYR A 140 3.62 30.16 -6.78
CA TYR A 140 3.37 30.84 -8.04
C TYR A 140 2.04 30.42 -8.67
N ILE A 141 1.78 29.11 -8.77
CA ILE A 141 0.52 28.57 -9.30
C ILE A 141 -0.68 29.07 -8.48
N ARG A 142 -0.54 29.16 -7.15
CA ARG A 142 -1.60 29.67 -6.27
C ARG A 142 -1.93 31.13 -6.57
N LYS A 143 -0.90 31.99 -6.61
CA LYS A 143 -1.05 33.41 -6.97
C LYS A 143 -1.63 33.60 -8.37
N LEU A 144 -1.19 32.78 -9.32
CA LEU A 144 -1.69 32.82 -10.69
C LEU A 144 -3.19 32.49 -10.77
N ARG A 145 -3.65 31.49 -10.00
CA ARG A 145 -5.08 31.16 -9.89
C ARG A 145 -5.89 32.25 -9.19
N GLU A 146 -5.33 32.88 -8.16
CA GLU A 146 -5.96 34.04 -7.48
C GLU A 146 -6.13 35.23 -8.43
N ALA A 147 -5.18 35.43 -9.35
CA ALA A 147 -5.25 36.44 -10.40
C ALA A 147 -6.16 36.03 -11.59
N GLY A 148 -6.82 34.87 -11.54
CA GLY A 148 -7.71 34.38 -12.61
C GLY A 148 -7.01 33.59 -13.74
N GLY A 149 -5.73 33.27 -13.60
CA GLY A 149 -4.98 32.45 -14.54
C GLY A 149 -5.32 30.96 -14.45
N ILE A 150 -5.39 30.28 -15.60
CA ILE A 150 -5.65 28.85 -15.70
C ILE A 150 -4.33 28.10 -15.90
N VAL A 151 -4.07 27.08 -15.07
CA VAL A 151 -2.90 26.19 -15.19
C VAL A 151 -3.35 24.83 -15.71
N ASN A 152 -2.92 24.47 -16.91
CA ASN A 152 -3.17 23.18 -17.51
C ASN A 152 -2.15 22.15 -17.03
N CYS A 153 -2.63 20.99 -16.59
CA CYS A 153 -1.79 19.83 -16.32
C CYS A 153 -1.84 18.92 -17.55
N LYS A 154 -0.69 18.59 -18.15
CA LYS A 154 -0.62 17.52 -19.13
C LYS A 154 -0.53 16.19 -18.36
N ALA A 155 -1.50 15.31 -18.57
CA ALA A 155 -1.52 13.96 -18.02
C ALA A 155 -0.56 13.04 -18.76
#